data_AF-A0A832U5M3-F1
#
_entry.id   AF-A0A832U5M3-F1
#
_cell.length_a   1.000
_cell.length_b   1.000
_cell.length_c   1.000
_cell.angle_alpha   90.00
_cell.angle_beta   90.00
_cell.angle_gamma   90.00
#
_symmetry.space_group_name_H-M   'P 1'
#
loop_
_entity.id
_entity.type
_entity.pdbx_description
1 polymer ?
#
loop_
_entity_poly.entity_id
_entity_poly.type
_entity_poly.pdbx_seq_one_letter_code
_entity_poly.pdbx_strand_id
1 'polypeptide(L)' 'YMLTLFKGIASEKHISNSLGLDIKTVRDTVENYLYRKDYIEITSRGRGLTPKGYEYVRKNLI' A
#
# COMPACT_ATOMS: atom_id res chain seq x y z
N TYR A 1 9.35 -2.89 4.93
CA TYR A 1 8.18 -2.12 5.41
C TYR A 1 6.95 -2.22 4.51
N MET A 2 7.02 -1.91 3.21
CA MET A 2 5.83 -2.03 2.33
C MET A 2 5.28 -3.47 2.18
N LEU A 3 6.15 -4.49 2.16
CA LEU A 3 5.71 -5.89 2.10
C LEU A 3 4.87 -6.31 3.32
N THR A 4 5.14 -5.70 4.48
CA THR A 4 4.37 -5.91 5.72
C THR A 4 3.04 -5.17 5.70
N LEU A 5 3.01 -3.97 5.09
CA LEU A 5 1.80 -3.15 4.94
C LEU A 5 0.78 -3.77 3.98
N PHE A 6 1.23 -4.47 2.95
CA PHE A 6 0.39 -5.03 1.88
C PHE A 6 0.52 -6.55 1.76
N LYS A 7 0.62 -7.26 2.90
CA LYS A 7 0.69 -8.74 2.91
C LYS A 7 -0.65 -9.33 2.44
N GLY A 8 -0.79 -9.51 1.12
CA GLY A 8 -2.06 -9.87 0.49
C GLY A 8 -2.91 -8.63 0.21
N ILE A 9 -4.14 -8.60 0.75
CA ILE A 9 -5.04 -7.46 0.64
C ILE A 9 -5.11 -6.73 1.99
N ALA A 10 -4.64 -5.48 2.01
CA ALA A 10 -4.60 -4.65 3.21
C ALA A 10 -5.82 -3.73 3.33
N SER A 11 -6.33 -3.57 4.55
CA SER A 11 -7.36 -2.57 4.83
C SER A 11 -6.74 -1.19 5.07
N GLU A 12 -7.49 -0.14 4.73
CA GLU A 12 -7.11 1.26 5.01
C GLU A 12 -6.77 1.48 6.49
N LYS A 13 -7.55 0.85 7.39
CA LYS A 13 -7.34 0.90 8.84
C LYS A 13 -6.03 0.23 9.25
N HIS A 14 -5.67 -0.89 8.63
CA HIS A 14 -4.39 -1.55 8.91
C HIS A 14 -3.20 -0.67 8.50
N ILE A 15 -3.27 -0.06 7.31
CA ILE A 15 -2.23 0.84 6.78
C ILE A 15 -2.10 2.07 7.68
N SER A 16 -3.22 2.71 8.03
CA SER A 16 -3.31 3.83 8.98
C SER A 16 -2.64 3.50 10.31
N ASN A 17 -3.00 2.39 10.95
CA ASN A 17 -2.40 1.98 12.22
C ASN A 17 -0.90 1.70 12.10
N SER A 18 -0.47 1.05 11.01
CA SER A 18 0.93 0.68 10.80
C SER A 18 1.82 1.89 10.52
N LEU A 19 1.27 2.95 9.93
CA LEU A 19 1.97 4.19 9.63
C LEU A 19 1.82 5.25 10.73
N GLY A 20 0.90 5.06 11.68
CA GLY A 20 0.55 6.08 12.68
C GLY A 20 -0.09 7.33 12.06
N LEU A 21 -0.73 7.18 10.90
CA LEU A 21 -1.38 8.27 10.16
C LEU A 21 -2.88 8.09 10.20
N ASP A 22 -3.65 9.18 10.15
CA ASP A 22 -5.09 9.08 10.00
C ASP A 22 -5.47 8.54 8.60
N ILE A 23 -6.67 7.96 8.51
CA ILE A 23 -7.16 7.29 7.30
C ILE A 23 -7.22 8.24 6.10
N LYS A 24 -7.59 9.51 6.32
CA LYS A 24 -7.69 10.49 5.24
C LYS A 24 -6.31 10.80 4.68
N THR A 25 -5.32 11.02 5.54
CA THR A 25 -3.92 11.22 5.13
C THR A 25 -3.39 10.01 4.37
N VAL A 26 -3.64 8.79 4.85
CA VAL A 26 -3.25 7.56 4.13
C VAL A 26 -3.84 7.53 2.73
N ARG A 27 -5.14 7.80 2.58
CA ARG A 27 -5.83 7.78 1.29
C ARG A 27 -5.31 8.85 0.34
N ASP A 28 -5.27 10.10 0.80
CA ASP A 28 -4.99 11.26 -0.04
C ASP A 28 -3.53 11.34 -0.47
N THR A 29 -2.62 10.82 0.36
CA THR A 29 -1.17 10.89 0.13
C THR A 29 -0.58 9.54 -0.26
N VAL A 30 -0.58 8.56 0.65
CA VAL A 30 0.13 7.28 0.50
C VAL A 30 -0.52 6.44 -0.60
N GLU A 31 -1.82 6.17 -0.49
CA GLU A 31 -2.53 5.32 -1.45
C GLU A 31 -2.58 5.98 -2.81
N ASN A 32 -2.93 7.26 -2.88
CA ASN A 32 -2.97 8.02 -4.13
C ASN A 32 -1.60 8.04 -4.84
N TYR A 33 -0.51 8.25 -4.10
CA TYR A 33 0.84 8.19 -4.68
C TYR A 33 1.17 6.80 -5.23
N LEU A 34 0.97 5.75 -4.43
CA LEU A 34 1.28 4.38 -4.80
C LEU A 34 0.40 3.88 -5.96
N TYR A 35 -0.86 4.27 -5.98
CA TYR A 35 -1.81 3.96 -7.05
C TYR A 35 -1.40 4.65 -8.36
N ARG A 36 -1.07 5.95 -8.34
CA ARG A 36 -0.57 6.69 -9.52
C ARG A 36 0.74 6.12 -10.07
N LYS A 37 1.55 5.49 -9.23
CA LYS A 37 2.79 4.82 -9.64
C LYS A 37 2.58 3.39 -10.12
N ASP A 38 1.35 2.89 -10.08
CA ASP A 38 0.99 1.50 -10.41
C ASP A 38 1.69 0.50 -9.50
N TYR A 39 1.86 0.84 -8.22
CA TYR A 39 2.43 -0.06 -7.21
C TYR A 39 1.37 -0.78 -6.37
N ILE A 40 0.18 -0.20 -6.26
CA ILE A 40 -0.95 -0.85 -5.59
C ILE A 40 -2.19 -0.82 -6.48
N GLU A 41 -3.05 -1.79 -6.28
CA GLU A 41 -4.43 -1.81 -6.76
C GLU A 41 -5.38 -1.62 -5.58
N ILE A 42 -6.47 -0.88 -5.81
CA ILE A 42 -7.51 -0.66 -4.81
C ILE A 42 -8.77 -1.37 -5.31
N THR A 43 -9.25 -2.34 -4.55
CA THR A 43 -10.45 -3.12 -4.83
C THR A 43 -11.45 -2.99 -3.68
N SER A 44 -12.67 -3.50 -3.87
CA SER A 44 -13.66 -3.59 -2.78
C SER A 44 -13.19 -4.42 -1.59
N ARG A 45 -12.18 -5.30 -1.78
CA ARG A 45 -11.60 -6.12 -0.71
C ARG A 45 -10.49 -5.40 0.07
N GLY A 46 -9.93 -4.32 -0.48
CA GLY A 46 -8.81 -3.58 0.10
C GLY A 46 -7.72 -3.26 -0.92
N ARG A 47 -6.47 -3.16 -0.45
CA ARG A 47 -5.30 -2.73 -1.24
C ARG A 47 -4.33 -3.87 -1.45
N GLY A 48 -4.10 -4.23 -2.70
CA GLY A 48 -3.12 -5.24 -3.10
C GLY A 48 -1.89 -4.62 -3.74
N LEU A 49 -0.77 -5.32 -3.74
CA LEU A 49 0.38 -4.94 -4.57
C LEU A 49 0.16 -5.43 -6.01
N THR A 50 0.43 -4.57 -6.98
CA THR A 50 0.54 -4.98 -8.38
C THR A 50 1.83 -5.77 -8.60
N PRO A 51 2.02 -6.46 -9.75
CA PRO A 51 3.30 -7.09 -10.08
C PRO A 51 4.49 -6.11 -9.98
N LYS A 52 4.29 -4.87 -10.44
CA LYS A 52 5.28 -3.79 -10.35
C LYS A 52 5.54 -3.36 -8.90
N GLY A 53 4.49 -3.26 -8.08
CA GLY A 53 4.63 -3.03 -6.64
C GLY A 53 5.45 -4.10 -5.95
N TYR A 54 5.20 -5.37 -6.26
CA TYR A 54 6.00 -6.49 -5.76
C TYR A 54 7.48 -6.38 -6.16
N GLU A 55 7.78 -6.07 -7.42
CA GLU A 55 9.15 -5.86 -7.86
C GLU A 55 9.83 -4.70 -7.15
N TYR A 56 9.15 -3.56 -7.02
CA TYR A 56 9.68 -2.38 -6.34
C TYR A 56 10.03 -2.71 -4.89
N VAL A 57 9.13 -3.39 -4.18
CA VAL A 57 9.36 -3.78 -2.79
C VAL A 57 10.50 -4.79 -2.69
N ARG A 58 10.59 -5.76 -3.62
CA ARG A 58 11.68 -6.75 -3.67
C ARG A 58 13.05 -6.11 -3.89
N LYS A 59 13.15 -5.12 -4.78
CA LYS A 59 14.42 -4.43 -5.11
C LYS A 59 14.91 -3.49 -4.01
N ASN A 60 14.03 -3.04 -3.11
CA ASN A 60 14.35 -2.12 -2.02
C ASN A 60 14.44 -2.81 -0.63
N LEU A 61 14.38 -4.15 -0.59
CA LEU A 61 14.51 -4.95 0.64
C LEU A 61 15.77 -5.83 0.65
N ILE A 62 16.55 -5.82 -0.43
CA ILE A 62 17.89 -6.42 -0.57
C ILE A 62 18.86 -5.24 -0.73
#